data_AF-A0A485KTD3-F1
#
_entry.id   AF-A0A485KTD3-F1
#
_cell.length_a   1.000
_cell.length_b   1.000
_cell.length_c   1.000
_cell.angle_alpha   90.00
_cell.angle_beta   90.00
_cell.angle_gamma   90.00
#
_symmetry.space_group_name_H-M   'P 1'
#
loop_
_entity.id
_entity.type
_entity.pdbx_description
1 polymer ?
#
loop_
_entity_poly.entity_id
_entity_poly.type
_entity_poly.pdbx_seq_one_letter_code
_entity_poly.pdbx_strand_id
1 'polypeptide(L)'
;MKSVSDDGKLAAPYSEIAATIQRLKDKGRKYDETERLLQRILQFSEIAAKREMLMDANAVTVVAGHLRTNDCASVQQNAATILLNLSQCDRGRHGMISCGSWDCVSYRHACPLFYLLQLTVNTTDILVKRISAAAVVNCSFHAACQAHIEDVGGINLLLKMLKLNDEGMSSCVVSSTSTL
;
A
#
# COMPACT_ATOMS: atom_id res chain seq x y z
N MET A 1 -25.48 -49.46 6.74
CA MET A 1 -24.31 -48.97 7.49
C MET A 1 -23.64 -47.87 6.68
N LYS A 2 -23.32 -46.76 7.35
CA LYS A 2 -22.71 -45.53 6.84
C LYS A 2 -21.35 -45.77 6.18
N SER A 3 -21.04 -44.96 5.16
CA SER A 3 -19.90 -44.03 5.25
C SER A 3 -20.09 -42.86 4.28
N VAL A 4 -20.52 -41.75 4.87
CA VAL A 4 -20.37 -40.39 4.34
C VAL A 4 -18.88 -40.08 4.30
N SER A 5 -18.40 -39.48 3.22
CA SER A 5 -17.14 -38.74 3.23
C SER A 5 -17.39 -37.43 2.51
N ASP A 6 -17.58 -36.44 3.37
CA ASP A 6 -17.84 -35.03 3.11
C ASP A 6 -16.55 -34.44 2.52
N ASP A 7 -16.54 -34.21 1.21
CA ASP A 7 -15.47 -33.46 0.54
C ASP A 7 -15.56 -32.00 0.97
N GLY A 8 -14.97 -31.73 2.14
CA GLY A 8 -14.70 -30.40 2.63
C GLY A 8 -13.81 -29.67 1.62
N LYS A 9 -14.44 -28.88 0.74
CA LYS A 9 -13.80 -27.87 -0.10
C LYS A 9 -12.95 -26.94 0.79
N LEU A 10 -11.66 -27.27 0.93
CA LEU A 10 -10.62 -26.33 1.27
C LEU A 10 -10.52 -25.33 0.12
N ALA A 11 -11.31 -24.26 0.17
CA ALA A 11 -11.11 -23.11 -0.70
C ALA A 11 -9.71 -22.57 -0.41
N ALA A 12 -8.77 -22.80 -1.32
CA ALA A 12 -7.37 -22.41 -1.13
C ALA A 12 -7.31 -20.90 -0.84
N PRO A 13 -6.59 -20.43 0.20
CA PRO A 13 -6.55 -19.02 0.60
C PRO A 13 -6.07 -18.08 -0.52
N TYR A 14 -5.30 -18.60 -1.48
CA TYR A 14 -4.93 -17.89 -2.71
C TYR A 14 -6.15 -17.45 -3.53
N SER A 15 -7.20 -18.27 -3.58
CA SER A 15 -8.42 -17.97 -4.34
C SER A 15 -9.20 -16.79 -3.75
N GLU A 16 -9.24 -16.64 -2.43
CA GLU A 16 -9.96 -15.54 -1.77
C GLU A 16 -9.24 -14.21 -1.95
N ILE A 17 -7.91 -14.19 -1.76
CA ILE A 17 -7.10 -12.98 -1.92
C ILE A 17 -7.16 -12.49 -3.37
N ALA A 18 -6.89 -13.38 -4.33
CA ALA A 18 -6.95 -13.05 -5.75
C ALA A 18 -8.35 -12.58 -6.18
N ALA A 19 -9.41 -13.26 -5.73
CA ALA A 19 -10.78 -12.84 -6.02
C ALA A 19 -11.12 -11.47 -5.41
N THR A 20 -10.63 -11.17 -4.20
CA THR A 20 -10.86 -9.88 -3.54
C THR A 20 -10.14 -8.74 -4.28
N ILE A 21 -8.89 -8.96 -4.71
CA ILE A 21 -8.14 -7.98 -5.49
C ILE A 21 -8.75 -7.79 -6.89
N GLN A 22 -9.18 -8.88 -7.54
CA GLN A 22 -9.85 -8.79 -8.83
C GLN A 22 -11.17 -8.00 -8.70
N ARG A 23 -11.96 -8.30 -7.67
CA ARG A 23 -13.13 -7.52 -7.29
C ARG A 23 -12.82 -6.11 -6.83
N LEU A 24 -11.58 -5.74 -6.53
CA LEU A 24 -11.22 -4.35 -6.25
C LEU A 24 -10.79 -3.63 -7.55
N LYS A 25 -10.49 -4.34 -8.63
CA LYS A 25 -10.05 -3.74 -9.90
C LYS A 25 -11.19 -3.15 -10.74
N ASP A 26 -12.41 -3.68 -10.69
CA ASP A 26 -13.48 -3.25 -11.61
C ASP A 26 -14.00 -1.82 -11.33
N LYS A 27 -13.90 -0.91 -12.30
CA LYS A 27 -13.96 0.55 -12.07
C LYS A 27 -15.37 1.17 -11.91
N GLY A 28 -16.37 0.43 -11.44
CA GLY A 28 -17.77 0.88 -11.38
C GLY A 28 -18.47 0.73 -10.03
N ARG A 29 -17.73 0.46 -8.96
CA ARG A 29 -18.33 0.14 -7.65
C ARG A 29 -18.76 1.36 -6.86
N LYS A 30 -19.74 1.15 -5.98
CA LYS A 30 -20.11 2.09 -4.94
C LYS A 30 -18.97 2.23 -3.92
N TYR A 31 -18.89 3.38 -3.27
CA TYR A 31 -17.86 3.67 -2.26
C TYR A 31 -17.88 2.64 -1.12
N ASP A 32 -19.05 2.31 -0.57
CA ASP A 32 -19.19 1.35 0.54
C ASP A 32 -18.61 -0.03 0.21
N GLU A 33 -18.76 -0.49 -1.04
CA GLU A 33 -18.22 -1.77 -1.48
C GLU A 33 -16.70 -1.70 -1.62
N THR A 34 -16.18 -0.59 -2.13
CA THR A 34 -14.74 -0.34 -2.23
C THR A 34 -14.09 -0.32 -0.85
N GLU A 35 -14.70 0.36 0.12
CA GLU A 35 -14.21 0.41 1.49
C GLU A 35 -14.20 -0.98 2.15
N ARG A 36 -15.28 -1.76 2.03
CA ARG A 36 -15.35 -3.12 2.60
C ARG A 36 -14.29 -4.05 2.01
N LEU A 37 -14.05 -3.96 0.70
CA LEU A 37 -13.00 -4.74 0.04
C LEU A 37 -11.61 -4.33 0.54
N LEU A 38 -11.35 -3.03 0.69
CA LEU A 38 -10.10 -2.53 1.25
C LEU A 38 -9.91 -2.97 2.72
N GLN A 39 -10.94 -2.90 3.55
CA GLN A 39 -10.88 -3.42 4.93
C GLN A 39 -10.54 -4.93 4.96
N ARG A 40 -11.10 -5.71 4.04
CA ARG A 40 -10.76 -7.14 3.92
C ARG A 40 -9.31 -7.35 3.49
N ILE A 41 -8.84 -6.57 2.52
CA ILE A 41 -7.43 -6.62 2.07
C ILE A 41 -6.48 -6.17 3.17
N LEU A 42 -6.88 -5.19 4.00
CA LEU A 42 -6.11 -4.74 5.15
C LEU A 42 -5.85 -5.90 6.12
N GLN A 43 -6.89 -6.65 6.48
CA GLN A 43 -6.76 -7.87 7.32
C GLN A 43 -5.81 -8.91 6.69
N PHE A 44 -5.78 -9.03 5.37
CA PHE A 44 -4.82 -9.91 4.70
C PHE A 44 -3.40 -9.35 4.78
N SER A 45 -3.24 -8.03 4.59
CA SER A 45 -1.94 -7.36 4.59
C SER A 45 -1.26 -7.37 5.95
N GLU A 46 -1.99 -7.53 7.05
CA GLU A 46 -1.43 -7.63 8.40
C GLU A 46 -0.64 -8.94 8.60
N ILE A 47 -0.97 -10.00 7.86
CA ILE A 47 -0.38 -11.32 8.00
C ILE A 47 0.75 -11.50 6.98
N ALA A 48 1.99 -11.66 7.45
CA ALA A 48 3.19 -11.77 6.60
C ALA A 48 3.05 -12.80 5.46
N ALA A 49 2.58 -14.02 5.75
CA ALA A 49 2.39 -15.07 4.74
C ALA A 49 1.35 -14.70 3.66
N LYS A 50 0.37 -13.85 3.99
CA LYS A 50 -0.66 -13.39 3.05
C LYS A 50 -0.19 -12.21 2.20
N ARG A 51 0.85 -11.47 2.63
CA ARG A 51 1.44 -10.39 1.82
C ARG A 51 2.03 -10.91 0.52
N GLU A 52 2.65 -12.08 0.55
CA GLU A 52 3.18 -12.72 -0.66
C GLU A 52 2.06 -13.06 -1.65
N MET A 53 0.94 -13.60 -1.18
CA MET A 53 -0.24 -13.85 -2.01
C MET A 53 -0.85 -12.54 -2.55
N LEU A 54 -0.81 -11.45 -1.78
CA LEU A 54 -1.20 -10.13 -2.26
C LEU A 54 -0.26 -9.62 -3.36
N MET A 55 1.04 -9.92 -3.28
CA MET A 55 2.00 -9.57 -4.34
C MET A 55 1.71 -10.34 -5.62
N ASP A 56 1.42 -11.63 -5.52
CA ASP A 56 1.06 -12.46 -6.68
C ASP A 56 -0.22 -11.96 -7.37
N ALA A 57 -1.15 -11.39 -6.60
CA ALA A 57 -2.36 -10.75 -7.12
C ALA A 57 -2.16 -9.30 -7.62
N ASN A 58 -0.93 -8.78 -7.67
CA ASN A 58 -0.61 -7.39 -8.03
C ASN A 58 -1.33 -6.33 -7.18
N ALA A 59 -1.46 -6.59 -5.87
CA ALA A 59 -2.21 -5.73 -4.96
C ALA A 59 -1.67 -4.29 -4.89
N VAL A 60 -0.33 -4.09 -4.95
CA VAL A 60 0.27 -2.74 -4.87
C VAL A 60 -0.33 -1.81 -5.93
N THR A 61 -0.37 -2.25 -7.18
CA THR A 61 -0.90 -1.46 -8.29
C THR A 61 -2.38 -1.14 -8.11
N VAL A 62 -3.18 -2.15 -7.74
CA VAL A 62 -4.63 -1.99 -7.57
C VAL A 62 -4.96 -1.05 -6.42
N VAL A 63 -4.35 -1.28 -5.25
CA VAL A 63 -4.58 -0.49 -4.03
C VAL A 63 -4.11 0.95 -4.21
N ALA A 64 -2.93 1.17 -4.80
CA ALA A 64 -2.44 2.51 -5.07
C ALA A 64 -3.35 3.27 -6.06
N GLY A 65 -3.99 2.58 -7.01
CA GLY A 65 -5.01 3.17 -7.87
C GLY A 65 -6.16 3.76 -7.07
N HIS A 66 -6.67 3.03 -6.08
CA HIS A 66 -7.73 3.52 -5.18
C HIS A 66 -7.28 4.67 -4.29
N LEU A 67 -6.04 4.61 -3.78
CA LEU A 67 -5.45 5.70 -3.02
C LEU A 67 -5.42 7.01 -3.84
N ARG A 68 -5.17 6.93 -5.15
CA ARG A 68 -5.12 8.08 -6.05
C ARG A 68 -6.47 8.64 -6.48
N THR A 69 -7.46 7.78 -6.69
CA THR A 69 -8.73 8.20 -7.33
C THR A 69 -9.86 8.49 -6.35
N ASN A 70 -9.67 8.26 -5.05
CA ASN A 70 -10.71 8.46 -4.04
C ASN A 70 -10.28 9.52 -3.03
N ASP A 71 -11.14 10.51 -2.81
CA ASP A 71 -10.95 11.54 -1.80
C ASP A 71 -11.59 11.19 -0.45
N CYS A 72 -12.23 10.02 -0.36
CA CYS A 72 -12.79 9.53 0.90
C CYS A 72 -11.66 9.17 1.88
N ALA A 73 -11.65 9.80 3.06
CA ALA A 73 -10.62 9.62 4.07
C ALA A 73 -10.46 8.15 4.49
N SER A 74 -11.56 7.42 4.71
CA SER A 74 -11.50 6.00 5.11
C SER A 74 -10.85 5.12 4.03
N VAL A 75 -11.17 5.36 2.76
CA VAL A 75 -10.58 4.67 1.61
C VAL A 75 -9.09 4.97 1.51
N GLN A 76 -8.69 6.25 1.63
CA GLN A 76 -7.28 6.64 1.58
C GLN A 76 -6.48 6.06 2.75
N GLN A 77 -7.01 6.10 3.96
CA GLN A 77 -6.36 5.53 5.15
C GLN A 77 -6.17 4.02 5.01
N ASN A 78 -7.22 3.28 4.60
CA ASN A 78 -7.12 1.84 4.38
C ASN A 78 -6.10 1.52 3.28
N ALA A 79 -6.17 2.21 2.13
CA ALA A 79 -5.25 1.98 1.03
C ALA A 79 -3.80 2.30 1.39
N ALA A 80 -3.55 3.44 2.05
CA ALA A 80 -2.21 3.80 2.53
C ALA A 80 -1.68 2.79 3.56
N THR A 81 -2.52 2.29 4.46
CA THR A 81 -2.12 1.29 5.48
C THR A 81 -1.78 -0.05 4.84
N ILE A 82 -2.55 -0.49 3.84
CA ILE A 82 -2.21 -1.68 3.06
C ILE A 82 -0.85 -1.50 2.39
N LEU A 83 -0.61 -0.36 1.72
CA LEU A 83 0.68 -0.09 1.07
C LEU A 83 1.84 -0.05 2.08
N LEU A 84 1.64 0.53 3.27
CA LEU A 84 2.58 0.47 4.38
C LEU A 84 2.93 -0.98 4.75
N ASN A 85 1.93 -1.85 4.92
CA ASN A 85 2.16 -3.25 5.26
C ASN A 85 2.91 -4.00 4.15
N LEU A 86 2.57 -3.74 2.89
CA LEU A 86 3.22 -4.36 1.73
C LEU A 86 4.67 -3.87 1.57
N SER A 87 4.99 -2.63 1.93
CA SER A 87 6.36 -2.08 1.89
C SER A 87 7.33 -2.73 2.90
N GLN A 88 6.85 -3.60 3.79
CA GLN A 88 7.69 -4.31 4.75
C GLN A 88 8.49 -5.46 4.10
N CYS A 89 8.18 -5.88 2.87
CA CYS A 89 8.94 -6.89 2.13
C CYS A 89 9.49 -6.35 0.80
N ASP A 90 10.56 -6.98 0.29
CA ASP A 90 11.27 -6.51 -0.91
C ASP A 90 10.40 -6.48 -2.17
N ARG A 91 9.56 -7.50 -2.36
CA ARG A 91 8.63 -7.54 -3.51
C ARG A 91 7.63 -6.38 -3.47
N GLY A 92 7.14 -6.04 -2.28
CA GLY A 92 6.25 -4.89 -2.11
C GLY A 92 6.95 -3.57 -2.40
N ARG A 93 8.19 -3.38 -1.93
CA ARG A 93 9.01 -2.20 -2.23
C ARG A 93 9.29 -2.05 -3.73
N HIS A 94 9.64 -3.15 -4.41
CA HIS A 94 9.76 -3.15 -5.88
C HIS A 94 8.44 -2.81 -6.57
N GLY A 95 7.31 -3.31 -6.06
CA GLY A 95 5.98 -2.92 -6.54
C GLY A 95 5.72 -1.42 -6.43
N MET A 96 6.20 -0.75 -5.36
CA MET A 96 5.97 0.68 -5.15
C MET A 96 6.66 1.57 -6.18
N ILE A 97 7.82 1.15 -6.69
CA ILE A 97 8.58 1.90 -7.72
C ILE A 97 8.16 1.52 -9.14
N SER A 98 7.32 0.49 -9.29
CA SER A 98 6.87 0.06 -10.59
C SER A 98 5.98 1.12 -11.23
N CYS A 99 6.47 1.68 -12.33
CA CYS A 99 5.68 2.57 -13.18
C CYS A 99 4.60 1.81 -13.96
N GLY A 100 4.74 0.48 -14.14
CA GLY A 100 3.72 -0.47 -14.62
C GLY A 100 2.59 0.12 -15.49
N SER A 101 1.35 0.02 -14.98
CA SER A 101 0.13 0.54 -15.62
C SER A 101 -0.16 2.02 -15.30
N TRP A 102 0.82 2.75 -14.79
CA TRP A 102 0.70 4.15 -14.44
C TRP A 102 1.32 5.00 -15.54
N ASP A 103 0.71 6.15 -15.84
CA ASP A 103 1.12 7.06 -16.91
C ASP A 103 2.43 7.81 -16.56
N CYS A 104 3.49 7.06 -16.27
CA CYS A 104 4.81 7.61 -16.05
C CYS A 104 5.47 7.83 -17.41
N VAL A 105 5.78 9.09 -17.73
CA VAL A 105 6.66 9.45 -18.85
C VAL A 105 7.99 9.93 -18.30
N SER A 106 9.03 10.00 -19.13
CA SER A 106 10.44 10.23 -18.72
C SER A 106 10.69 11.38 -17.73
N TYR A 107 9.77 12.35 -17.60
CA TYR A 107 9.86 13.49 -16.68
C TYR A 107 8.65 13.64 -15.75
N ARG A 108 7.67 12.74 -15.81
CA ARG A 108 6.44 12.80 -15.01
C ARG A 108 6.17 11.41 -14.45
N HIS A 109 6.48 11.22 -13.17
CA HIS A 109 6.17 9.98 -12.48
C HIS A 109 4.78 10.05 -11.85
N ALA A 110 4.08 8.92 -11.88
CA ALA A 110 2.81 8.73 -11.23
C ALA A 110 2.79 7.46 -10.38
N CYS A 111 3.89 6.72 -10.28
CA CYS A 111 3.96 5.43 -9.57
C CYS A 111 3.52 5.51 -8.10
N PRO A 112 3.21 4.37 -7.46
CA PRO A 112 2.75 4.34 -6.07
C PRO A 112 3.67 5.07 -5.09
N LEU A 113 5.00 4.91 -5.21
CA LEU A 113 5.96 5.57 -4.32
C LEU A 113 5.92 7.10 -4.48
N PHE A 114 5.84 7.59 -5.72
CA PHE A 114 5.72 9.03 -5.98
C PHE A 114 4.43 9.59 -5.38
N TYR A 115 3.31 8.85 -5.50
CA TYR A 115 2.06 9.31 -4.94
C TYR A 115 2.08 9.35 -3.40
N LEU A 116 2.68 8.35 -2.75
CA LEU A 116 2.90 8.35 -1.30
C LEU A 116 3.74 9.56 -0.87
N LEU A 117 4.82 9.89 -1.59
CA LEU A 117 5.62 11.10 -1.35
C LEU A 117 4.82 12.40 -1.52
N GLN A 118 3.89 12.47 -2.46
CA GLN A 118 3.01 13.64 -2.59
C GLN A 118 2.05 13.76 -1.41
N LEU A 119 1.49 12.62 -0.95
CA LEU A 119 0.58 12.60 0.19
C LEU A 119 1.27 13.05 1.48
N THR A 120 2.57 12.76 1.69
CA THR A 120 3.26 13.21 2.89
C THR A 120 3.35 14.74 3.03
N VAL A 121 3.26 15.47 1.92
CA VAL A 121 3.36 16.94 1.90
C VAL A 121 1.99 17.59 1.73
N ASN A 122 1.18 17.09 0.80
CA ASN A 122 0.01 17.82 0.29
C ASN A 122 -1.31 17.45 0.97
N THR A 123 -1.42 16.30 1.63
CA THR A 123 -2.69 15.91 2.27
C THR A 123 -2.96 16.72 3.54
N THR A 124 -4.23 17.00 3.81
CA THR A 124 -4.70 17.61 5.07
C THR A 124 -5.02 16.56 6.12
N ASP A 125 -5.23 15.29 5.73
CA ASP A 125 -5.47 14.20 6.67
C ASP A 125 -4.17 13.76 7.34
N ILE A 126 -4.04 14.06 8.63
CA ILE A 126 -2.83 13.77 9.43
C ILE A 126 -2.53 12.27 9.47
N LEU A 127 -3.56 11.40 9.51
CA LEU A 127 -3.35 9.95 9.53
C LEU A 127 -2.81 9.47 8.19
N VAL A 128 -3.42 9.87 7.07
CA VAL A 128 -2.92 9.53 5.73
C VAL A 128 -1.50 10.03 5.55
N LYS A 129 -1.19 11.24 6.04
CA LYS A 129 0.16 11.81 6.01
C LYS A 129 1.17 10.94 6.76
N ARG A 130 0.86 10.55 8.01
CA ARG A 130 1.72 9.71 8.86
C ARG A 130 1.94 8.32 8.26
N ILE A 131 0.87 7.69 7.79
CA ILE A 131 0.92 6.34 7.20
C ILE A 131 1.73 6.36 5.91
N SER A 132 1.51 7.36 5.05
CA SER A 132 2.28 7.52 3.81
C SER A 132 3.76 7.77 4.10
N ALA A 133 4.08 8.58 5.11
CA ALA A 133 5.45 8.82 5.54
C ALA A 133 6.13 7.52 6.01
N ALA A 134 5.45 6.72 6.83
CA ALA A 134 5.97 5.43 7.27
C ALA A 134 6.20 4.46 6.09
N ALA A 135 5.32 4.45 5.09
CA ALA A 135 5.49 3.62 3.90
C ALA A 135 6.69 4.06 3.06
N VAL A 136 6.91 5.37 2.92
CA VAL A 136 8.10 5.94 2.26
C VAL A 136 9.38 5.57 3.02
N VAL A 137 9.37 5.65 4.36
CA VAL A 137 10.51 5.23 5.19
C VAL A 137 10.84 3.76 4.95
N ASN A 138 9.83 2.88 4.96
CA ASN A 138 10.05 1.47 4.64
C ASN A 138 10.68 1.28 3.25
N CYS A 139 10.20 1.98 2.24
CA CYS A 139 10.78 1.92 0.90
C CYS A 139 12.22 2.43 0.87
N SER A 140 12.55 3.47 1.65
CA SER A 140 13.89 4.07 1.68
C SER A 140 15.01 3.12 2.12
N PHE A 141 14.69 1.99 2.77
CA PHE A 141 15.66 0.96 3.12
C PHE A 141 16.06 0.05 1.95
N HIS A 142 15.49 0.24 0.76
CA HIS A 142 15.79 -0.56 -0.42
C HIS A 142 16.48 0.30 -1.50
N ALA A 143 17.65 -0.13 -2.00
CA ALA A 143 18.48 0.65 -2.91
C ALA A 143 17.75 1.12 -4.18
N ALA A 144 16.94 0.24 -4.80
CA ALA A 144 16.15 0.62 -5.98
C ALA A 144 15.11 1.71 -5.68
N CYS A 145 14.57 1.76 -4.46
CA CYS A 145 13.67 2.82 -4.04
C CYS A 145 14.42 4.13 -3.76
N GLN A 146 15.63 4.07 -3.21
CA GLN A 146 16.47 5.26 -3.00
C GLN A 146 16.79 5.94 -4.34
N ALA A 147 17.27 5.16 -5.32
CA ALA A 147 17.51 5.66 -6.67
C ALA A 147 16.24 6.26 -7.28
N HIS A 148 15.11 5.56 -7.14
CA HIS A 148 13.84 6.07 -7.67
C HIS A 148 13.38 7.36 -6.97
N ILE A 149 13.57 7.49 -5.65
CA ILE A 149 13.25 8.71 -4.90
C ILE A 149 14.07 9.89 -5.42
N GLU A 150 15.35 9.67 -5.75
CA GLU A 150 16.20 10.69 -6.36
C GLU A 150 15.69 11.07 -7.76
N ASP A 151 15.42 10.09 -8.61
CA ASP A 151 14.93 10.28 -9.99
C ASP A 151 13.63 11.09 -10.04
N VAL A 152 12.70 10.85 -9.11
CA VAL A 152 11.41 11.56 -9.07
C VAL A 152 11.47 12.92 -8.36
N GLY A 153 12.67 13.40 -8.00
CA GLY A 153 12.86 14.64 -7.24
C GLY A 153 12.31 14.57 -5.81
N GLY A 154 12.15 13.36 -5.27
CA GLY A 154 11.56 13.08 -3.97
C GLY A 154 12.38 13.61 -2.79
N ILE A 155 13.69 13.83 -2.96
CA ILE A 155 14.55 14.44 -1.94
C ILE A 155 14.00 15.80 -1.49
N ASN A 156 13.52 16.63 -2.43
CA ASN A 156 12.93 17.93 -2.10
C ASN A 156 11.63 17.80 -1.28
N LEU A 157 10.85 16.74 -1.50
CA LEU A 157 9.64 16.46 -0.74
C LEU A 157 9.98 15.98 0.68
N LEU A 158 10.99 15.13 0.82
CA LEU A 158 11.51 14.70 2.12
C LEU A 158 12.06 15.88 2.94
N LEU A 159 12.80 16.80 2.30
CA LEU A 159 13.27 18.02 2.94
C LEU A 159 12.11 18.93 3.38
N LYS A 160 11.03 19.03 2.59
CA LYS A 160 9.81 19.74 2.99
C LYS A 160 9.16 19.09 4.21
N MET A 161 9.12 17.76 4.29
CA MET A 161 8.61 17.07 5.47
C MET A 161 9.41 17.39 6.73
N LEU A 162 10.74 17.43 6.66
CA LEU A 162 11.58 17.79 7.81
C LEU A 162 11.22 19.17 8.37
N LYS A 163 10.97 20.15 7.48
CA LYS A 163 10.53 21.49 7.86
C LYS A 163 9.14 21.51 8.52
N LEU A 164 8.26 20.61 8.10
CA LEU A 164 6.90 20.48 8.67
C LEU A 164 6.90 19.69 10.00
N ASN A 165 7.89 18.82 10.22
CA ASN A 165 7.97 17.99 11.42
C ASN A 165 8.40 18.75 12.67
N ASP A 166 9.16 19.85 12.51
CA ASP A 166 9.49 20.78 13.61
C ASP A 166 8.24 21.39 14.28
N GLU A 167 7.07 21.30 13.64
CA GLU A 167 5.79 21.78 14.18
C GLU A 167 4.84 20.68 14.69
N GLY A 168 5.18 19.37 14.66
CA GLY A 168 4.32 18.35 15.29
C GLY A 168 4.35 16.88 14.82
N MET A 169 5.47 16.35 14.31
CA MET A 169 5.51 14.95 13.80
C MET A 169 6.69 14.10 14.32
N SER A 170 7.14 14.32 15.55
CA SER A 170 8.33 13.64 16.11
C SER A 170 8.12 12.20 16.65
N SER A 171 7.07 11.46 16.26
CA SER A 171 6.75 10.16 16.93
C SER A 171 6.67 8.92 16.05
N CYS A 172 7.26 8.90 14.85
CA CYS A 172 7.31 7.69 14.02
C CYS A 172 8.69 7.02 14.09
N VAL A 173 9.12 6.61 15.29
CA VAL A 173 10.17 5.59 15.44
C VAL A 173 9.46 4.26 15.61
N VAL A 174 9.72 3.35 14.67
CA VAL A 174 9.19 2.00 14.61
C VAL A 174 9.56 1.26 15.90
N SER A 175 8.58 0.97 16.76
CA SER A 175 8.75 -0.03 17.82
C SER A 175 8.77 -1.41 17.16
N SER A 176 9.95 -1.82 16.70
CA SER A 176 10.24 -3.22 16.41
C SER A 176 10.30 -3.97 17.74
N THR A 177 9.16 -4.44 18.26
CA THR A 177 9.20 -5.51 19.26
C THR A 177 9.52 -6.80 18.53
N SER A 178 10.81 -7.11 18.47
CA SER A 178 11.32 -8.46 18.26
C SER A 178 10.74 -9.37 19.35
N THR A 179 9.84 -10.27 18.96
CA THR A 179 9.54 -11.46 19.75
C THR A 179 10.53 -12.54 19.35
N LEU A 180 11.49 -12.81 20.23
CA LEU A 180 12.11 -14.13 20.40
C LEU A 180 11.14 -15.02 21.20
#